data_AF-A0A927W809-F1
#
_entry.id   AF-A0A927W809-F1
#
_cell.length_a   1.000
_cell.length_b   1.000
_cell.length_c   1.000
_cell.angle_alpha   90.00
_cell.angle_beta   90.00
_cell.angle_gamma   90.00
#
_symmetry.space_group_name_H-M   'P 1'
#
loop_
_entity.id
_entity.type
_entity.pdbx_description
1 polymer ?
#
loop_
_entity_poly.entity_id
_entity_poly.type
_entity_poly.pdbx_seq_one_letter_code
_entity_poly.pdbx_strand_id
1 'polypeptide(L)'
;MKLKALSKNKRYGYSSENSKCIRKSLVMTKCSECGKIAIVPLKVKDNKVIVHGNLVCLNCGNKLQTDNLSRGEGKCADCGSRIYFYAQGTQDFEIHCQQCSSPIDLMYNAGKQQFRSANLFGSRKRKHKK
;
A
#
# COMPACT_ATOMS: atom_id res chain seq x y z
N MET A 1 -35.59 17.04 23.50
CA MET A 1 -34.30 17.58 23.01
C MET A 1 -33.63 16.52 22.15
N LYS A 2 -33.39 16.77 20.85
CA LYS A 2 -32.84 15.79 19.89
C LYS A 2 -31.32 15.91 19.85
N LEU A 3 -30.60 14.87 20.29
CA LEU A 3 -29.15 14.75 20.13
C LEU A 3 -28.85 14.31 18.69
N LYS A 4 -28.26 15.20 17.89
CA LYS A 4 -27.75 14.89 16.55
C LYS A 4 -26.37 14.22 16.68
N ALA A 5 -26.27 12.96 16.23
CA ALA A 5 -25.01 12.26 16.08
C ALA A 5 -24.17 12.88 14.95
N LEU A 6 -22.95 13.33 15.27
CA LEU A 6 -21.99 13.81 14.28
C LEU A 6 -21.21 12.65 13.68
N SER A 7 -21.63 12.22 12.49
CA SER A 7 -20.82 11.40 11.57
C SER A 7 -19.64 12.21 11.05
N LYS A 8 -18.40 11.80 11.36
CA LYS A 8 -17.18 12.35 10.76
C LYS A 8 -16.47 11.27 9.94
N ASN A 9 -16.94 11.12 8.71
CA ASN A 9 -16.24 10.45 7.61
C ASN A 9 -14.84 11.08 7.41
N LYS A 10 -13.77 10.36 7.82
CA LYS A 10 -12.38 10.70 7.45
C LYS A 10 -12.15 10.42 5.96
N ARG A 11 -12.49 11.40 5.11
CA ARG A 11 -12.04 11.43 3.73
C ARG A 11 -10.55 11.81 3.74
N TYR A 12 -9.67 10.92 3.31
CA TYR A 12 -8.29 11.25 2.98
C TYR A 12 -8.30 12.14 1.72
N GLY A 13 -8.53 13.44 1.92
CA GLY A 13 -8.38 14.46 0.89
C GLY A 13 -6.91 14.74 0.64
N TYR A 14 -6.47 14.58 -0.61
CA TYR A 14 -5.20 15.08 -1.08
C TYR A 14 -5.30 16.61 -1.16
N SER A 15 -4.87 17.31 -0.11
CA SER A 15 -4.72 18.78 -0.13
C SER A 15 -3.31 19.14 -0.61
N SER A 16 -3.25 19.85 -1.73
CA SER A 16 -2.05 20.42 -2.30
C SER A 16 -1.82 21.82 -1.75
N GLU A 17 -1.19 21.94 -0.58
CA GLU A 17 -0.67 23.23 -0.09
C GLU A 17 0.70 23.07 0.60
N ASN A 18 1.61 23.95 0.20
CA ASN A 18 3.04 24.00 0.54
C ASN A 18 3.31 24.05 2.05
N SER A 19 3.39 22.87 2.65
CA SER A 19 4.06 22.62 3.92
C SER A 19 4.98 21.42 3.70
N LYS A 20 6.09 21.33 4.45
CA LYS A 20 6.97 20.16 4.51
C LYS A 20 6.15 18.94 4.98
N CYS A 21 5.33 18.37 4.10
CA CYS A 21 4.22 17.50 4.44
C CYS A 21 4.73 16.10 4.77
N ILE A 22 4.97 15.87 6.07
CA ILE A 22 5.25 14.55 6.59
C ILE A 22 3.92 13.82 6.73
N ARG A 23 3.64 12.87 5.84
CA ARG A 23 2.48 11.98 5.93
C ARG A 23 2.88 10.61 6.44
N LYS A 24 1.95 9.87 7.04
CA LYS A 24 2.15 8.44 7.31
C LYS A 24 1.69 7.62 6.11
N SER A 25 2.43 6.58 5.74
CA SER A 25 2.06 5.62 4.70
C SER A 25 2.46 4.21 5.13
N LEU A 26 1.83 3.20 4.54
CA LEU A 26 2.17 1.81 4.79
C LEU A 26 3.40 1.43 3.98
N VAL A 27 4.32 0.71 4.61
CA VAL A 27 5.50 0.13 3.98
C VAL A 27 5.41 -1.38 4.10
N MET A 28 5.49 -2.06 2.97
CA MET A 28 5.41 -3.51 2.86
C MET A 28 6.79 -4.05 2.51
N THR A 29 7.26 -5.02 3.27
CA THR A 29 8.54 -5.70 3.03
C THR A 29 8.39 -7.17 3.36
N LYS A 30 9.01 -8.02 2.55
CA LYS A 30 9.07 -9.47 2.79
C LYS A 30 10.34 -9.75 3.58
N CYS A 31 10.20 -10.42 4.72
CA CYS A 31 11.36 -10.85 5.48
C CYS A 31 12.15 -11.89 4.67
N SER A 32 13.47 -11.66 4.48
CA SER A 32 14.35 -12.59 3.78
C SER A 32 14.43 -13.95 4.49
N GLU A 33 14.35 -13.95 5.81
CA GLU A 33 14.58 -15.13 6.64
C GLU A 33 13.36 -16.03 6.75
N CYS A 34 12.17 -15.46 6.96
CA CYS A 34 10.95 -16.25 7.18
C CYS A 34 9.90 -16.13 6.08
N GLY A 35 10.16 -15.30 5.05
CA GLY A 35 9.26 -15.10 3.92
C GLY A 35 7.95 -14.37 4.24
N LYS A 36 7.66 -14.04 5.50
CA LYS A 36 6.43 -13.33 5.89
C LYS A 36 6.49 -11.86 5.52
N ILE A 37 5.33 -11.32 5.13
CA ILE A 37 5.16 -9.91 4.80
C ILE A 37 4.97 -9.12 6.10
N ALA A 38 5.80 -8.10 6.29
CA ALA A 38 5.63 -7.09 7.33
C ALA A 38 5.01 -5.83 6.72
N ILE A 39 3.99 -5.30 7.40
CA ILE A 39 3.31 -4.05 7.01
C ILE A 39 3.53 -3.05 8.14
N VAL A 40 4.34 -2.02 7.89
CA VAL A 40 4.76 -1.06 8.91
C VAL A 40 4.32 0.35 8.51
N PRO A 41 3.61 1.10 9.38
CA PRO A 41 3.30 2.51 9.12
C PRO A 41 4.54 3.38 9.35
N LEU A 42 5.08 3.98 8.29
CA LEU A 42 6.25 4.87 8.34
C LEU A 42 5.92 6.28 7.87
N LYS A 43 6.78 7.23 8.26
CA LYS A 43 6.69 8.63 7.82
C LYS A 43 7.22 8.74 6.39
N VAL A 44 6.60 9.61 5.60
CA VAL A 44 6.99 9.91 4.22
C VAL A 44 7.09 11.42 4.08
N LYS A 45 8.22 11.89 3.58
CA LYS A 45 8.49 13.31 3.30
C LYS A 45 9.07 13.42 1.90
N ASP A 46 8.56 14.34 1.09
CA ASP A 46 9.00 14.54 -0.31
C ASP A 46 8.98 13.23 -1.12
N ASN A 47 7.99 12.38 -0.83
CA ASN A 47 7.81 11.03 -1.36
C ASN A 47 8.96 10.04 -1.10
N LYS A 48 9.79 10.31 -0.10
CA LYS A 48 10.79 9.39 0.43
C LYS A 48 10.33 8.88 1.78
N VAL A 49 10.42 7.58 1.98
CA VAL A 49 10.13 6.94 3.26
C VAL A 49 11.27 7.26 4.23
N ILE A 50 10.91 7.74 5.42
CA ILE A 50 11.84 8.01 6.51
C ILE A 50 11.80 6.82 7.47
N VAL A 51 12.94 6.14 7.59
CA VAL A 51 13.13 5.02 8.51
C VAL A 51 14.06 5.48 9.62
N HIS A 52 13.59 5.42 10.87
CA HIS A 52 14.41 5.70 12.05
C HIS A 52 14.76 4.36 12.71
N GLY A 53 16.05 4.02 12.75
CA GLY A 53 16.53 2.78 13.36
C GLY A 53 16.28 1.52 12.51
N ASN A 54 16.47 0.36 13.14
CA ASN A 54 16.26 -0.94 12.51
C ASN A 54 14.80 -1.36 12.66
N LEU A 55 14.13 -1.67 11.54
CA LEU A 55 12.86 -2.38 11.59
C LEU A 55 13.13 -3.87 11.74
N VAL A 56 12.30 -4.55 12.54
CA VAL A 56 12.44 -5.98 12.82
C VAL A 56 11.18 -6.74 12.40
N CYS A 57 11.38 -7.95 11.91
CA CYS A 57 10.30 -8.87 11.57
C CYS A 57 9.65 -9.37 12.87
N LEU A 58 8.37 -9.10 13.05
CA LEU A 58 7.63 -9.56 14.24
C LEU A 58 7.55 -11.09 14.36
N ASN A 59 7.85 -11.84 13.30
CA ASN A 59 7.81 -13.29 13.32
C ASN A 59 9.14 -13.96 13.73
N CYS A 60 10.28 -13.38 13.38
CA CYS A 60 11.59 -14.01 13.60
C CYS A 60 12.64 -13.09 14.22
N GLY A 61 12.30 -11.83 14.51
CA GLY A 61 13.23 -10.84 15.10
C GLY A 61 14.28 -10.28 14.12
N ASN A 62 14.44 -10.87 12.94
CA ASN A 62 15.44 -10.43 11.97
C ASN A 62 15.13 -9.05 11.39
N LYS A 63 16.19 -8.33 11.01
CA LYS A 63 16.09 -6.99 10.44
C LYS A 63 15.34 -7.03 9.10
N LEU A 64 14.38 -6.13 8.95
CA LEU A 64 13.66 -5.93 7.70
C LEU A 64 14.44 -4.98 6.79
N GLN A 65 14.41 -5.28 5.50
CA GLN A 65 14.98 -4.44 4.47
C GLN A 65 13.98 -3.38 4.02
N THR A 66 14.46 -2.13 3.95
CA THR A 66 13.64 -0.96 3.59
C THR A 66 14.30 -0.10 2.52
N ASP A 67 15.30 -0.63 1.84
CA ASP A 67 15.88 -0.08 0.64
C ASP A 67 14.99 -0.36 -0.58
N ASN A 68 15.18 0.39 -1.67
CA ASN A 68 14.51 0.14 -2.95
C ASN A 68 12.98 0.05 -2.87
N LEU A 69 12.38 1.06 -2.21
CA LEU A 69 10.94 1.15 -2.02
C LEU A 69 10.26 1.78 -3.25
N SER A 70 9.39 1.02 -3.90
CA SER A 70 8.52 1.49 -4.98
C SER A 70 7.13 1.82 -4.45
N ARG A 71 6.50 2.85 -5.04
CA ARG A 71 5.11 3.20 -4.69
C ARG A 71 4.16 2.12 -5.18
N GLY A 72 3.02 2.00 -4.51
CA GLY A 72 1.98 1.04 -4.86
C GLY A 72 0.58 1.57 -4.62
N GLU A 73 -0.35 1.10 -5.43
CA GLU A 73 -1.80 1.28 -5.26
C GLU A 73 -2.50 -0.08 -5.33
N GLY A 74 -3.26 -0.42 -4.28
CA GLY A 74 -4.11 -1.60 -4.27
C GLY A 74 -5.57 -1.19 -4.24
N LYS A 75 -6.42 -1.87 -5.01
CA LYS A 75 -7.88 -1.75 -4.94
C LYS A 75 -8.48 -3.13 -4.70
N CYS A 76 -9.21 -3.30 -3.60
CA CYS A 76 -9.99 -4.50 -3.36
C CYS A 76 -11.03 -4.67 -4.47
N ALA A 77 -11.10 -5.87 -5.07
CA ALA A 77 -12.07 -6.18 -6.11
C ALA A 77 -13.50 -6.23 -5.57
N ASP A 78 -13.67 -6.69 -4.34
CA ASP A 78 -14.98 -6.99 -3.77
C ASP A 78 -15.65 -5.75 -3.17
N CYS A 79 -14.96 -5.01 -2.29
CA CYS A 79 -15.53 -3.83 -1.63
C CYS A 79 -15.09 -2.50 -2.26
N GLY A 80 -14.18 -2.53 -3.24
CA GLY A 80 -13.70 -1.35 -3.96
C GLY A 80 -12.71 -0.46 -3.18
N SER A 81 -12.37 -0.83 -1.94
CA SER A 81 -11.50 -0.02 -1.07
C SER A 81 -10.08 0.07 -1.59
N ARG A 82 -9.50 1.26 -1.46
CA ARG A 82 -8.17 1.60 -1.98
C ARG A 82 -7.15 1.74 -0.87
N ILE A 83 -5.93 1.32 -1.16
CA ILE A 83 -4.75 1.52 -0.32
C ILE A 83 -3.62 2.10 -1.15
N TYR A 84 -2.85 3.01 -0.55
CA TYR A 84 -1.61 3.52 -1.10
C TYR A 84 -0.46 3.17 -0.17
N PHE A 85 0.61 2.62 -0.72
CA PHE A 85 1.71 2.07 0.05
C PHE A 85 3.04 2.24 -0.68
N TYR A 86 4.12 1.86 0.02
CA TYR A 86 5.42 1.61 -0.56
C TYR A 86 5.76 0.14 -0.32
N ALA A 87 6.37 -0.53 -1.29
CA ALA A 87 6.79 -1.92 -1.14
C ALA A 87 8.24 -2.09 -1.57
N GLN A 88 8.94 -2.97 -0.87
CA GLN A 88 10.35 -3.27 -1.12
C GLN A 88 10.51 -4.22 -2.29
N GLY A 89 11.42 -3.88 -3.20
CA GLY A 89 11.82 -4.74 -4.31
C GLY A 89 10.75 -4.82 -5.41
N THR A 90 10.76 -5.92 -6.13
CA THR A 90 9.96 -6.13 -7.34
C THR A 90 9.17 -7.43 -7.32
N GLN A 91 9.14 -8.12 -6.18
CA GLN A 91 8.38 -9.37 -6.01
C GLN A 91 6.91 -9.06 -5.78
N ASP A 92 6.03 -9.88 -6.35
CA ASP A 92 4.60 -9.76 -6.13
C ASP A 92 4.24 -10.08 -4.67
N PHE A 93 3.18 -9.43 -4.17
CA PHE A 93 2.67 -9.61 -2.81
C PHE A 93 1.20 -9.99 -2.85
N GLU A 94 0.78 -10.88 -1.95
CA GLU A 94 -0.63 -11.09 -1.64
C GLU A 94 -0.92 -10.50 -0.26
N ILE A 95 -1.95 -9.67 -0.17
CA ILE A 95 -2.43 -9.11 1.10
C ILE A 95 -3.93 -9.31 1.23
N HIS A 96 -4.47 -9.11 2.43
CA HIS A 96 -5.91 -9.21 2.67
C HIS A 96 -6.50 -7.81 2.90
N CYS A 97 -7.68 -7.56 2.33
CA CYS A 97 -8.41 -6.32 2.54
C CYS A 97 -8.83 -6.19 4.00
N GLN A 98 -8.53 -5.07 4.66
CA GLN A 98 -8.95 -4.87 6.07
C GLN A 98 -10.46 -4.73 6.26
N GLN A 99 -11.23 -4.47 5.21
CA GLN A 99 -12.68 -4.26 5.32
C GLN A 99 -13.52 -5.52 5.10
N CYS A 100 -13.14 -6.34 4.11
CA CYS A 100 -13.91 -7.53 3.74
C CYS A 100 -13.08 -8.82 3.75
N SER A 101 -11.82 -8.75 4.18
CA SER A 101 -10.86 -9.88 4.23
C SER A 101 -10.53 -10.54 2.90
N SER A 102 -11.08 -10.07 1.78
CA SER A 102 -10.79 -10.61 0.46
C SER A 102 -9.31 -10.43 0.08
N PRO A 103 -8.71 -11.40 -0.62
CA PRO A 103 -7.33 -11.29 -1.08
C PRO A 103 -7.17 -10.16 -2.10
N ILE A 104 -5.98 -9.57 -2.12
CA ILE A 104 -5.56 -8.54 -3.07
C ILE A 104 -4.15 -8.90 -3.54
N ASP A 105 -4.05 -9.34 -4.79
CA ASP A 105 -2.77 -9.57 -5.46
C ASP A 105 -2.17 -8.25 -5.92
N LEU A 106 -0.98 -7.92 -5.45
CA LEU A 106 -0.20 -6.74 -5.78
C LEU A 106 0.97 -7.14 -6.67
N MET A 107 0.94 -6.70 -7.93
CA MET A 107 1.96 -7.05 -8.92
C MET A 107 2.89 -5.87 -9.21
N TYR A 108 4.18 -6.15 -9.36
CA TYR A 108 5.14 -5.12 -9.76
C TYR A 108 5.08 -4.85 -11.26
N ASN A 109 4.87 -3.59 -11.65
CA ASN A 109 4.95 -3.15 -13.03
C ASN A 109 6.31 -2.51 -13.31
N ALA A 110 7.21 -3.25 -13.97
CA ALA A 110 8.55 -2.79 -14.30
C ALA A 110 8.56 -1.51 -15.17
N GLY A 111 7.65 -1.40 -16.15
CA GLY A 111 7.56 -0.24 -17.04
C GLY A 111 7.12 1.06 -16.34
N LYS A 112 6.48 0.96 -15.16
CA LYS A 112 6.06 2.11 -14.36
C LYS A 112 6.74 2.18 -12.98
N GLN A 113 7.64 1.25 -12.69
CA GLN A 113 8.35 1.08 -11.41
C GLN A 113 7.44 1.19 -10.17
N GLN A 114 6.26 0.57 -10.23
CA GLN A 114 5.25 0.66 -9.18
C GLN A 114 4.44 -0.63 -9.02
N PHE A 115 3.89 -0.84 -7.83
CA PHE A 115 2.95 -1.92 -7.55
C PHE A 115 1.52 -1.53 -7.89
N ARG A 116 0.75 -2.48 -8.42
CA ARG A 116 -0.69 -2.32 -8.63
C ARG A 116 -1.44 -3.60 -8.31
N SER A 117 -2.66 -3.49 -7.81
CA SER A 117 -3.51 -4.68 -7.72
C SER A 117 -3.88 -5.21 -9.11
N ALA A 118 -4.00 -6.53 -9.25
CA ALA A 118 -4.24 -7.19 -10.54
C ALA A 118 -5.44 -6.60 -11.31
N ASN A 119 -6.53 -6.30 -10.60
CA ASN A 119 -7.74 -5.66 -11.15
C ASN A 119 -7.55 -4.21 -11.64
N LEU A 120 -6.43 -3.56 -11.34
CA LEU A 120 -6.08 -2.23 -11.86
C LEU A 120 -5.26 -2.30 -13.16
N PHE A 121 -4.75 -3.47 -13.53
CA PHE A 121 -4.34 -3.75 -14.90
C PHE A 121 -5.62 -4.03 -15.68
N GLY A 122 -6.31 -2.96 -16.10
CA GLY A 122 -7.60 -3.07 -16.75
C GLY A 122 -7.62 -4.14 -17.83
N SER A 123 -8.78 -4.79 -18.01
CA SER A 123 -9.04 -5.72 -19.09
C SER A 123 -8.47 -5.15 -20.40
N ARG A 124 -7.55 -5.88 -21.04
CA ARG A 124 -7.34 -5.70 -22.48
C ARG A 124 -8.73 -5.86 -23.06
N LYS A 125 -9.39 -4.77 -23.45
CA LYS A 125 -10.61 -4.84 -24.25
C LYS A 125 -10.21 -5.62 -25.49
N ARG A 126 -10.46 -6.94 -25.51
CA ARG A 126 -10.55 -7.68 -26.77
C ARG A 126 -11.67 -6.97 -27.50
N LYS A 127 -11.30 -6.13 -28.48
CA LYS A 127 -12.26 -5.62 -29.45
C LYS A 127 -12.80 -6.89 -30.14
N HIS A 128 -13.94 -7.39 -29.70
CA HIS A 128 -14.74 -8.26 -30.54
C HIS A 128 -15.15 -7.38 -31.72
N LYS A 129 -14.40 -7.50 -32.80
CA LYS A 129 -14.79 -7.01 -34.11
C LYS A 129 -16.01 -7.86 -34.48
N LYS A 130 -17.19 -7.24 -34.47
CA LYS A 130 -18.40 -7.80 -35.07
C LYS A 130 -18.14 -8.05 -36.55
#